data_AF-A0A924N349-F1
#
_entry.id   AF-A0A924N349-F1
#
_cell.length_a   1.000
_cell.length_b   1.000
_cell.length_c   1.000
_cell.angle_alpha   90.00
_cell.angle_beta   90.00
_cell.angle_gamma   90.00
#
_symmetry.space_group_name_H-M   'P 1'
#
loop_
_entity.id
_entity.type
_entity.pdbx_description
1 polymer ?
#
loop_
_entity_poly.entity_id
_entity_poly.type
_entity_poly.pdbx_seq_one_letter_code
_entity_poly.pdbx_strand_id
1 'polypeptide(L)'
;AGWTGFSFAVAGLKPKHEGQAIRLGAAVIAVGVAWGAVEMVRGGLWGVVASMFTLGAGFGICWAFLAKRVIGGAPEGEQALASAAVPTTQLIGGTAGAAAAGALANALGFAGGVTPASGQAHGLWLFAAFAPLALVGLAAAWRLGRD
;
A
#
# COMPACT_ATOMS: atom_id res chain seq x y z
N ALA A 1 10.46 9.97 -4.37
CA ALA A 1 10.19 11.41 -4.18
C ALA A 1 8.90 11.66 -3.39
N GLY A 2 7.74 11.12 -3.82
CA GLY A 2 6.45 11.35 -3.13
C GLY A 2 6.48 11.00 -1.63
N TRP A 3 6.82 9.76 -1.29
CA TRP A 3 6.92 9.30 0.11
C TRP A 3 7.72 10.27 0.99
N THR A 4 8.94 10.61 0.60
CA THR A 4 9.85 11.44 1.39
C THR A 4 9.27 12.82 1.70
N GLY A 5 8.67 13.48 0.70
CA GLY A 5 8.07 14.80 0.89
C GLY A 5 6.90 14.78 1.87
N PHE A 6 6.02 13.79 1.74
CA PHE A 6 4.90 13.64 2.68
C PHE A 6 5.35 13.24 4.08
N SER A 7 6.38 12.40 4.21
CA SER A 7 6.97 12.08 5.52
C SER A 7 7.50 13.32 6.24
N PHE A 8 8.17 14.24 5.53
CA PHE A 8 8.58 15.51 6.13
C PHE A 8 7.38 16.39 6.51
N ALA A 9 6.35 16.45 5.66
CA ALA A 9 5.15 17.24 5.94
C ALA A 9 4.42 16.77 7.21
N VAL A 10 4.43 15.46 7.50
CA VAL A 10 3.75 14.90 8.66
C VAL A 10 4.64 14.73 9.89
N ALA A 11 5.97 14.85 9.77
CA ALA A 11 6.92 14.58 10.85
C ALA A 11 6.68 15.39 12.14
N GLY A 12 6.11 16.59 12.03
CA GLY A 12 5.79 17.47 13.17
C GLY A 12 4.40 17.29 13.78
N LEU A 13 3.63 16.27 13.38
CA LEU A 13 2.29 16.06 13.92
C LEU A 13 2.33 15.75 15.43
N LYS A 14 1.39 16.35 16.16
CA LYS A 14 1.19 16.08 17.59
C LYS A 14 0.75 14.63 17.82
N PRO A 15 1.11 14.00 18.96
CA PRO A 15 0.75 12.60 19.29
C PRO A 15 -0.74 12.28 19.10
N LYS A 16 -1.62 13.25 19.45
CA LYS A 16 -3.08 13.11 19.30
C LYS A 16 -3.59 12.92 17.87
N HIS A 17 -2.79 13.25 16.86
CA HIS A 17 -3.16 13.13 15.44
C HIS A 17 -2.45 11.95 14.75
N GLU A 18 -1.56 11.22 15.43
CA GLU A 18 -0.81 10.12 14.82
C GLU A 18 -1.75 8.99 14.35
N GLY A 19 -2.76 8.64 15.16
CA GLY A 19 -3.78 7.66 14.77
C GLY A 19 -4.60 8.09 13.54
N GLN A 20 -4.90 9.39 13.43
CA GLN A 20 -5.59 9.95 12.26
C GLN A 20 -4.70 9.94 11.01
N ALA A 21 -3.40 10.22 11.17
CA ALA A 21 -2.43 10.14 10.07
C ALA A 21 -2.29 8.70 9.56
N ILE A 22 -2.26 7.69 10.44
CA ILE A 22 -2.26 6.28 10.04
C ILE A 22 -3.48 5.95 9.17
N ARG A 23 -4.67 6.36 9.60
CA ARG A 23 -5.92 6.13 8.85
C ARG A 23 -5.95 6.87 7.52
N LEU A 24 -5.54 8.14 7.51
CA LEU A 24 -5.50 8.95 6.30
C LEU A 24 -4.52 8.35 5.29
N GLY A 25 -3.31 8.00 5.72
CA GLY A 25 -2.33 7.37 4.84
C GLY A 25 -2.81 6.04 4.28
N ALA A 26 -3.44 5.19 5.11
CA ALA A 26 -4.03 3.93 4.65
C ALA A 26 -5.18 4.14 3.65
N ALA A 27 -6.05 5.12 3.88
CA ALA A 27 -7.12 5.48 2.95
C ALA A 27 -6.55 5.99 1.62
N VAL A 28 -5.52 6.83 1.66
CA VAL A 28 -4.80 7.34 0.48
C VAL A 28 -4.15 6.20 -0.30
N ILE A 29 -3.54 5.22 0.37
CA ILE A 29 -3.01 4.01 -0.29
C ILE A 29 -4.14 3.24 -0.99
N ALA A 30 -5.26 2.99 -0.31
CA ALA A 30 -6.39 2.26 -0.88
C ALA A 30 -6.96 2.95 -2.12
N VAL A 31 -7.10 4.29 -2.08
CA VAL A 31 -7.51 5.10 -3.23
C VAL A 31 -6.48 5.01 -4.36
N GLY A 32 -5.18 5.11 -4.04
CA GLY A 32 -4.11 4.98 -5.04
C GLY A 32 -4.10 3.62 -5.76
N VAL A 33 -4.33 2.53 -5.02
CA VAL A 33 -4.47 1.18 -5.59
C VAL A 33 -5.71 1.08 -6.48
N ALA A 34 -6.87 1.52 -6.00
CA ALA A 34 -8.12 1.46 -6.75
C ALA A 34 -8.07 2.32 -8.02
N TRP A 35 -7.50 3.52 -7.94
CA TRP A 35 -7.26 4.39 -9.09
C TRP A 35 -6.32 3.71 -10.08
N GLY A 36 -5.18 3.19 -9.61
CA GLY A 36 -4.20 2.52 -10.44
C GLY A 36 -4.79 1.34 -11.21
N ALA A 37 -5.66 0.55 -10.58
CA ALA A 37 -6.38 -0.55 -11.23
C ALA A 37 -7.23 -0.09 -12.43
N VAL A 38 -7.88 1.07 -12.33
CA VAL A 38 -8.69 1.66 -13.41
C VAL A 38 -7.81 2.26 -14.51
N GLU A 39 -6.74 2.97 -14.15
CA GLU A 39 -5.84 3.60 -15.12
C GLU A 39 -5.03 2.59 -15.93
N MET A 40 -4.71 1.43 -15.34
CA MET A 40 -4.06 0.33 -16.06
C MET A 40 -4.93 -0.21 -17.21
N VAL A 41 -6.27 -0.09 -17.11
CA VAL A 41 -7.20 -0.46 -18.18
C VAL A 41 -7.37 0.68 -19.19
N ARG A 42 -7.37 1.94 -18.73
CA ARG A 42 -7.49 3.13 -19.58
C ARG A 42 -6.24 3.44 -20.40
N GLY A 43 -5.07 2.99 -19.95
CA GLY A 43 -3.79 3.19 -20.64
C GLY A 43 -3.20 4.60 -20.50
N GLY A 44 -3.70 5.41 -19.56
CA GLY A 44 -3.22 6.78 -19.36
C GLY A 44 -1.91 6.82 -18.57
N LEU A 45 -0.78 7.14 -19.22
CA LEU A 45 0.53 7.27 -18.55
C LEU A 45 0.46 8.22 -17.35
N TRP A 46 -0.14 9.41 -17.53
CA TRP A 46 -0.28 10.40 -16.46
C TRP A 46 -1.17 9.92 -15.31
N GLY A 47 -2.21 9.13 -15.61
CA GLY A 47 -3.08 8.53 -14.60
C GLY A 47 -2.33 7.53 -13.73
N VAL A 48 -1.50 6.67 -14.34
CA VAL A 48 -0.64 5.73 -13.62
C VAL A 48 0.41 6.45 -12.77
N VAL A 49 1.02 7.52 -13.31
CA VAL A 49 1.98 8.33 -12.54
C VAL A 49 1.29 8.98 -11.33
N ALA A 50 0.09 9.54 -11.52
CA ALA A 50 -0.69 10.11 -10.43
C ALA A 50 -1.07 9.06 -9.38
N SER A 51 -1.49 7.85 -9.78
CA SER A 51 -1.83 6.79 -8.83
C SER A 51 -0.62 6.30 -8.03
N MET A 52 0.54 6.16 -8.68
CA MET A 52 1.81 5.82 -8.02
C MET A 52 2.25 6.92 -7.05
N PHE A 53 2.07 8.18 -7.40
CA PHE A 53 2.34 9.30 -6.52
C PHE A 53 1.43 9.29 -5.29
N THR A 54 0.13 9.10 -5.48
CA THR A 54 -0.86 8.99 -4.39
C THR A 54 -0.52 7.82 -3.47
N LEU A 55 -0.17 6.66 -4.03
CA LEU A 55 0.24 5.49 -3.24
C LEU A 55 1.48 5.79 -2.40
N GLY A 56 2.50 6.42 -3.01
CA GLY A 56 3.70 6.87 -2.28
C GLY A 56 3.41 7.92 -1.21
N ALA A 57 2.48 8.84 -1.46
CA ALA A 57 2.05 9.84 -0.50
C ALA A 57 1.41 9.20 0.74
N GLY A 58 0.50 8.25 0.54
CA GLY A 58 -0.16 7.55 1.63
C GLY A 58 0.83 6.81 2.53
N PHE A 59 1.81 6.10 1.95
CA PHE A 59 2.91 5.52 2.72
C PHE A 59 3.71 6.57 3.49
N GLY A 60 4.06 7.69 2.85
CA GLY A 60 4.79 8.77 3.50
C GLY A 60 4.06 9.35 4.72
N ILE A 61 2.73 9.40 4.66
CA ILE A 61 1.84 9.89 5.73
C ILE A 61 1.76 8.90 6.91
N CYS A 62 1.56 7.61 6.67
CA CYS A 62 1.27 6.66 7.76
C CYS A 62 2.47 5.89 8.29
N TRP A 63 3.50 5.65 7.48
CA TRP A 63 4.51 4.61 7.77
C TRP A 63 5.29 4.87 9.07
N ALA A 64 5.75 6.11 9.29
CA ALA A 64 6.53 6.44 10.49
C ALA A 64 5.71 6.28 11.78
N PHE A 65 4.44 6.67 11.76
CA PHE A 65 3.54 6.52 12.91
C PHE A 65 3.15 5.06 13.13
N LEU A 66 2.94 4.31 12.05
CA LEU A 66 2.66 2.87 12.13
C LEU A 66 3.85 2.13 12.74
N ALA A 67 5.07 2.40 12.28
CA ALA A 67 6.29 1.84 12.84
C ALA A 67 6.46 2.21 14.33
N LYS A 68 6.34 3.51 14.66
CA LYS A 68 6.40 4.00 16.04
C LYS A 68 5.42 3.25 16.94
N ARG A 69 4.20 3.04 16.48
CA ARG A 69 3.13 2.42 17.24
C ARG A 69 3.30 0.91 17.42
N VAL A 70 3.78 0.22 16.38
CA VAL A 70 4.13 -1.21 16.47
C VAL A 70 5.28 -1.43 17.45
N ILE A 71 6.33 -0.60 17.38
CA ILE A 71 7.48 -0.68 18.29
C ILE A 71 7.07 -0.34 19.72
N GLY A 72 6.29 0.73 19.91
CA GLY A 72 5.82 1.17 21.23
C GLY A 72 4.81 0.24 21.90
N GLY A 73 4.14 -0.63 21.12
CA GLY A 73 3.25 -1.67 21.63
C GLY A 73 3.97 -2.99 22.00
N ALA A 74 5.27 -3.10 21.73
CA ALA A 74 6.04 -4.29 22.07
C ALA A 74 6.39 -4.33 23.57
N PRO A 75 6.50 -5.53 24.18
CA PRO A 75 6.95 -5.68 25.56
C PRO A 75 8.31 -5.00 25.82
N GLU A 76 8.55 -4.62 27.07
CA GLU A 76 9.85 -4.09 27.48
C GLU A 76 10.97 -5.10 27.18
N GLY A 77 12.02 -4.64 26.51
CA GLY A 77 13.12 -5.50 26.03
C GLY A 77 12.95 -6.06 24.60
N GLU A 78 11.75 -6.05 24.03
CA GLU A 78 11.48 -6.59 22.68
C GLU A 78 11.35 -5.52 21.59
N GLN A 79 11.46 -4.24 21.93
CA GLN A 79 11.32 -3.11 21.00
C GLN A 79 12.33 -3.17 19.84
N ALA A 80 13.55 -3.65 20.09
CA ALA A 80 14.56 -3.84 19.05
C ALA A 80 14.13 -4.92 18.05
N LEU A 81 13.54 -6.02 18.54
CA LEU A 81 13.00 -7.08 17.69
C LEU A 81 11.81 -6.56 16.88
N ALA A 82 10.89 -5.83 17.51
CA ALA A 82 9.76 -5.21 16.81
C ALA A 82 10.23 -4.23 15.71
N SER A 83 11.25 -3.42 16.00
CA SER A 83 11.84 -2.49 15.03
C SER A 83 12.45 -3.21 13.83
N ALA A 84 13.07 -4.37 14.02
CA ALA A 84 13.59 -5.18 12.92
C ALA A 84 12.47 -5.92 12.16
N ALA A 85 11.40 -6.31 12.85
CA ALA A 85 10.27 -7.03 12.28
C ALA A 85 9.41 -6.18 11.33
N VAL A 86 9.27 -4.87 11.58
CA VAL A 86 8.47 -3.95 10.73
C VAL A 86 8.92 -3.97 9.25
N PRO A 87 10.17 -3.61 8.91
CA PRO A 87 10.62 -3.62 7.51
C PRO A 87 10.67 -5.04 6.93
N THR A 88 10.98 -6.04 7.76
CA THR A 88 11.01 -7.45 7.34
C THR A 88 9.62 -7.92 6.89
N THR A 89 8.59 -7.61 7.66
CA THR A 89 7.20 -7.96 7.32
C THR A 89 6.74 -7.25 6.04
N GLN A 90 7.15 -5.99 5.86
CA GLN A 90 6.87 -5.24 4.64
C GLN A 90 7.52 -5.88 3.41
N LEU A 91 8.78 -6.31 3.50
CA LEU A 91 9.50 -6.99 2.42
C LEU A 91 8.83 -8.32 2.07
N ILE A 92 8.46 -9.12 3.08
CA ILE A 92 7.73 -10.38 2.89
C ILE A 92 6.39 -10.12 2.17
N GLY A 93 5.64 -9.10 2.60
CA GLY A 93 4.40 -8.72 1.95
C GLY A 93 4.61 -8.29 0.49
N GLY A 94 5.66 -7.53 0.22
CA GLY A 94 6.02 -7.08 -1.13
C GLY A 94 6.38 -8.23 -2.07
N THR A 95 7.19 -9.18 -1.61
CA THR A 95 7.58 -10.35 -2.41
C THR A 95 6.41 -11.30 -2.62
N ALA A 96 5.61 -11.57 -1.58
CA ALA A 96 4.40 -12.39 -1.69
C ALA A 96 3.38 -11.75 -2.66
N GLY A 97 3.18 -10.44 -2.58
CA GLY A 97 2.30 -9.70 -3.49
C GLY A 97 2.78 -9.77 -4.94
N ALA A 98 4.08 -9.56 -5.18
CA ALA A 98 4.66 -9.66 -6.52
C ALA A 98 4.52 -11.08 -7.11
N ALA A 99 4.79 -12.12 -6.31
CA ALA A 99 4.62 -13.51 -6.73
C ALA A 99 3.16 -13.83 -7.06
N ALA A 100 2.22 -13.43 -6.21
CA ALA A 100 0.79 -13.62 -6.44
C ALA A 100 0.31 -12.89 -7.70
N ALA A 101 0.76 -11.64 -7.92
CA ALA A 101 0.41 -10.86 -9.11
C ALA A 101 0.94 -11.53 -10.39
N GLY A 102 2.18 -12.02 -10.38
CA GLY A 102 2.76 -12.76 -11.50
C GLY A 102 2.01 -14.06 -11.78
N ALA A 103 1.68 -14.84 -10.74
CA ALA A 103 0.91 -16.08 -10.89
C ALA A 103 -0.49 -15.82 -11.48
N LEU A 104 -1.19 -14.78 -10.99
CA LEU A 104 -2.50 -14.40 -11.49
C LEU A 104 -2.44 -13.88 -12.93
N ALA A 105 -1.42 -13.10 -13.28
CA ALA A 105 -1.21 -12.63 -14.65
C ALA A 105 -1.02 -13.83 -15.62
N ASN A 106 -0.23 -14.83 -15.20
CA ASN A 106 -0.07 -16.06 -15.99
C ASN A 106 -1.40 -16.81 -16.15
N ALA A 107 -2.18 -16.94 -15.06
CA ALA A 107 -3.48 -17.62 -15.10
C ALA A 107 -4.52 -16.90 -15.98
N LEU A 108 -4.43 -15.57 -16.09
CA LEU A 108 -5.27 -14.73 -16.96
C LEU A 108 -4.82 -14.74 -18.43
N GLY A 109 -3.81 -15.52 -18.80
CA GLY A 109 -3.36 -15.68 -20.18
C GLY A 109 -2.33 -14.65 -20.65
N PHE A 110 -1.80 -13.80 -19.77
CA PHE A 110 -0.74 -12.85 -20.12
C PHE A 110 0.61 -13.54 -20.43
N ALA A 111 0.75 -14.83 -20.11
CA ALA A 111 1.94 -15.63 -20.44
C ALA A 111 2.18 -15.75 -21.96
N GLY A 112 1.12 -15.71 -22.77
CA GLY A 112 1.20 -15.74 -24.24
C GLY A 112 1.52 -14.40 -24.89
N GLY A 113 1.67 -13.33 -24.10
CA GLY A 113 1.86 -11.96 -24.56
C GLY A 113 0.73 -11.03 -24.13
N VAL A 114 1.04 -9.72 -24.02
CA VAL A 114 0.07 -8.68 -23.68
C VAL A 114 -0.43 -8.02 -24.97
N THR A 115 -1.73 -8.12 -25.23
CA THR A 115 -2.40 -7.40 -26.32
C THR A 115 -3.33 -6.35 -25.74
N PRO A 116 -3.67 -5.27 -26.48
CA PRO A 116 -4.66 -4.29 -26.01
C PRO A 116 -6.01 -4.93 -25.63
N ALA A 117 -6.43 -5.97 -26.37
CA ALA A 117 -7.66 -6.71 -26.11
C ALA A 117 -7.59 -7.52 -24.79
N SER A 118 -6.48 -8.24 -24.54
CA SER A 118 -6.30 -8.99 -23.28
C SER A 118 -6.13 -8.07 -22.08
N GLY A 119 -5.49 -6.90 -22.27
CA GLY A 119 -5.40 -5.85 -21.26
C GLY A 119 -6.77 -5.31 -20.84
N GLN A 120 -7.65 -5.01 -21.79
CA GLN A 120 -9.02 -4.55 -21.49
C GLN A 120 -9.89 -5.64 -20.85
N ALA A 121 -9.78 -6.89 -21.31
CA ALA A 121 -10.61 -7.98 -20.82
C ALA A 121 -10.21 -8.49 -19.42
N HIS A 122 -8.91 -8.53 -19.12
CA HIS A 122 -8.40 -9.19 -17.91
C HIS A 122 -7.65 -8.26 -16.96
N GLY A 123 -7.25 -7.06 -17.42
CA GLY A 123 -6.48 -6.10 -16.61
C GLY A 123 -7.21 -5.70 -15.33
N LEU A 124 -8.51 -5.37 -15.43
CA LEU A 124 -9.30 -5.00 -14.25
C LEU A 124 -9.31 -6.12 -13.19
N TRP A 125 -9.49 -7.37 -13.62
CA TRP A 125 -9.57 -8.53 -12.73
C TRP A 125 -8.22 -8.85 -12.06
N LEU A 126 -7.11 -8.67 -12.79
CA LEU A 126 -5.77 -8.81 -12.23
C LEU A 126 -5.56 -7.89 -11.02
N PHE A 127 -5.99 -6.63 -11.11
CA PHE A 127 -5.85 -5.68 -10.01
C PHE A 127 -6.97 -5.80 -8.96
N ALA A 128 -8.21 -6.09 -9.38
CA ALA A 128 -9.35 -6.25 -8.48
C ALA A 128 -9.19 -7.44 -7.52
N ALA A 129 -8.47 -8.49 -7.93
CA ALA A 129 -8.18 -9.64 -7.06
C ALA A 129 -7.42 -9.25 -5.77
N PHE A 130 -6.68 -8.15 -5.79
CA PHE A 130 -5.96 -7.64 -4.61
C PHE A 130 -6.76 -6.62 -3.78
N ALA A 131 -7.95 -6.21 -4.24
CA ALA A 131 -8.80 -5.30 -3.50
C ALA A 131 -9.21 -5.82 -2.11
N PRO A 132 -9.58 -7.11 -1.93
CA PRO A 132 -9.86 -7.66 -0.59
C PRO A 132 -8.64 -7.54 0.35
N LEU A 133 -7.43 -7.78 -0.15
CA LEU A 133 -6.21 -7.65 0.64
C LEU A 133 -5.96 -6.18 1.04
N ALA A 134 -6.20 -5.23 0.12
CA ALA A 134 -6.12 -3.81 0.43
C ALA A 134 -7.15 -3.38 1.49
N LEU A 135 -8.37 -3.93 1.45
CA LEU A 135 -9.40 -3.68 2.45
C LEU A 135 -9.03 -4.24 3.83
N VAL A 136 -8.43 -5.43 3.89
CA VAL A 136 -7.90 -5.99 5.14
C VAL A 136 -6.81 -5.09 5.72
N GLY A 137 -5.88 -4.62 4.87
CA GLY A 137 -4.85 -3.66 5.28
C GLY A 137 -5.43 -2.34 5.82
N LEU A 138 -6.44 -1.80 5.13
CA LEU A 138 -7.16 -0.60 5.57
C LEU A 138 -7.86 -0.82 6.91
N ALA A 139 -8.55 -1.95 7.09
CA ALA A 139 -9.21 -2.29 8.34
C ALA A 139 -8.22 -2.44 9.51
N ALA A 140 -7.08 -3.09 9.27
CA ALA A 140 -6.00 -3.22 10.26
C ALA A 140 -5.44 -1.85 10.66
N ALA A 141 -5.16 -0.97 9.69
CA ALA A 141 -4.72 0.39 9.93
C ALA A 141 -5.78 1.22 10.70
N TRP A 142 -7.06 0.99 10.41
CA TRP A 142 -8.16 1.68 11.09
C TRP A 142 -8.28 1.29 12.57
N ARG A 143 -8.12 -0.01 12.87
CA ARG A 143 -8.06 -0.51 14.25
C ARG A 143 -6.84 0.05 14.97
N LEU A 144 -5.66 -0.05 14.35
CA LEU A 144 -4.42 0.46 14.93
C LEU A 144 -4.49 1.97 15.22
N GLY A 145 -5.06 2.77 14.32
CA GLY A 145 -5.20 4.21 14.53
C GLY A 145 -6.31 4.63 15.51
N ARG A 146 -7.07 3.68 16.10
CA ARG A 146 -8.15 3.96 17.07
C ARG A 146 -7.74 3.88 18.52
N ASP A 147 -6.81 3.01 18.80
CA ASP A 147 -6.27 2.85 20.14
C ASP A 147 -5.29 4.01 20.45
#